data_AF-D9PJR6-F1
#
_entry.id   AF-D9PJR6-F1
#
_cell.length_a   1.000
_cell.length_b   1.000
_cell.length_c   1.000
_cell.angle_alpha   90.00
_cell.angle_beta   90.00
_cell.angle_gamma   90.00
#
_symmetry.space_group_name_H-M   'P 1'
#
loop_
_entity.id
_entity.type
_entity.pdbx_description
1 polymer ?
#
loop_
_entity_poly.entity_id
_entity_poly.type
_entity_poly.pdbx_seq_one_letter_code
_entity_poly.pdbx_strand_id
1 'polypeptide(L)'
;MGSSIQNRIFKKGSTTFYTASISFPQKIKEDVFVLYSFVRKADDYLDAVPNNTSGFYNYKNLYLKMLQSKTGDLESDTKTDENLFYD
;
A
#
# COMPACT_ATOMS: atom_id res chain seq x y z
N MET A 1 9.15 21.26 -7.46
CA MET A 1 10.25 20.30 -7.70
C MET A 1 10.14 19.24 -6.60
N GLY A 2 9.41 18.16 -6.86
CA GLY A 2 9.12 17.10 -5.87
C GLY A 2 10.35 16.24 -5.58
N SER A 3 10.54 15.92 -4.29
CA SER A 3 11.74 15.32 -3.68
C SER A 3 12.30 14.09 -4.43
N SER A 4 13.61 14.13 -4.67
CA SER A 4 14.43 13.13 -5.39
C SER A 4 14.34 11.69 -4.90
N ILE A 5 13.86 11.47 -3.67
CA ILE A 5 13.67 10.14 -3.06
C ILE A 5 12.49 9.38 -3.66
N GLN A 6 11.39 10.08 -3.97
CA GLN A 6 10.16 9.48 -4.51
C GLN A 6 10.43 8.86 -5.88
N ASN A 7 11.14 9.61 -6.74
CA ASN A 7 11.55 9.12 -8.06
C ASN A 7 12.47 7.90 -8.00
N ARG A 8 13.35 7.80 -7.00
CA ARG A 8 14.25 6.64 -6.87
C ARG A 8 13.49 5.38 -6.46
N ILE A 9 12.53 5.48 -5.53
CA ILE A 9 11.69 4.34 -5.11
C ILE A 9 10.84 3.85 -6.29
N PHE A 10 10.23 4.78 -7.02
CA PHE A 10 9.43 4.45 -8.21
C PHE A 10 10.22 3.78 -9.33
N LYS A 11 11.40 4.32 -9.63
CA LYS A 11 12.25 3.80 -10.72
C LYS A 11 12.84 2.43 -10.41
N LYS A 12 13.13 2.13 -9.14
CA LYS A 12 13.71 0.84 -8.73
C LYS A 12 12.70 -0.31 -8.71
N GLY A 13 11.43 -0.02 -8.44
CA GLY A 13 10.39 -1.04 -8.27
C GLY A 13 9.63 -1.38 -9.56
N SER A 14 9.54 -0.49 -10.55
CA SER A 14 8.91 -0.80 -11.83
C SER A 14 9.28 0.20 -12.93
N THR A 15 10.32 -0.11 -13.71
CA THR A 15 10.81 0.72 -14.81
C THR A 15 9.74 0.98 -15.89
N THR A 16 8.90 -0.01 -16.19
CA THR A 16 7.80 0.09 -17.17
C THR A 16 6.71 1.04 -16.70
N PHE A 17 6.26 0.90 -15.44
CA PHE A 17 5.23 1.75 -14.87
C PHE A 17 5.71 3.19 -14.65
N TYR A 18 6.98 3.36 -14.25
CA TYR A 18 7.63 4.67 -14.19
C TYR A 18 7.65 5.36 -15.56
N THR A 19 8.02 4.64 -16.61
CA THR A 19 8.08 5.21 -17.97
C THR A 19 6.69 5.63 -18.47
N ALA A 20 5.66 4.83 -18.20
CA ALA A 20 4.27 5.14 -18.56
C ALA A 20 3.72 6.38 -17.82
N SER A 21 4.12 6.58 -16.57
CA SER A 21 3.63 7.67 -15.72
C SER A 21 4.33 9.02 -15.93
N ILE A 22 5.45 9.08 -16.66
CA ILE A 22 6.15 10.35 -16.98
C ILE A 22 5.25 11.34 -17.72
N SER A 23 4.34 10.85 -18.57
CA SER A 23 3.42 11.71 -19.35
C SER A 23 2.20 12.19 -18.56
N PHE A 24 2.02 11.75 -17.31
CA PHE A 24 0.85 12.13 -16.52
C PHE A 24 0.95 13.57 -15.99
N PRO A 25 -0.19 14.29 -15.90
CA PRO A 25 -0.30 15.51 -15.11
C PRO A 25 0.18 15.30 -13.67
N GLN A 26 0.77 16.32 -13.06
CA GLN A 26 1.41 16.23 -11.74
C GLN A 26 0.49 15.62 -10.66
N LYS A 27 -0.78 16.03 -10.63
CA LYS A 27 -1.78 15.49 -9.69
C LYS A 27 -1.99 13.97 -9.84
N ILE A 28 -2.08 13.50 -11.09
CA ILE A 28 -2.27 12.08 -11.38
C ILE A 28 -1.01 11.28 -11.00
N LYS A 29 0.19 11.85 -11.20
CA LYS A 29 1.45 11.22 -10.74
C LYS A 29 1.46 11.02 -9.23
N GLU A 30 0.98 12.00 -8.47
CA GLU A 30 0.91 11.92 -7.00
C GLU A 30 -0.08 10.84 -6.55
N ASP A 31 -1.27 10.76 -7.14
CA ASP A 31 -2.27 9.74 -6.80
C ASP A 31 -1.76 8.33 -7.13
N VAL A 32 -1.18 8.17 -8.33
CA VAL A 32 -0.55 6.91 -8.76
C VAL A 32 0.63 6.56 -7.85
N PHE A 33 1.39 7.55 -7.39
CA PHE A 33 2.50 7.35 -6.46
C PHE A 33 2.05 6.76 -5.13
N VAL A 34 0.97 7.32 -4.57
CA VAL A 34 0.38 6.83 -3.32
C VAL A 34 -0.10 5.39 -3.47
N LEU A 35 -0.85 5.09 -4.53
CA LEU A 35 -1.35 3.74 -4.79
C LEU A 35 -0.22 2.73 -4.97
N TYR A 36 0.76 3.05 -5.81
CA TYR A 36 1.89 2.17 -6.06
C TYR A 36 2.71 1.92 -4.80
N SER A 37 2.98 2.96 -4.01
CA SER A 37 3.75 2.84 -2.77
C SER A 37 3.03 1.95 -1.75
N PHE A 38 1.69 2.03 -1.68
CA PHE A 38 0.87 1.16 -0.85
C PHE A 38 0.99 -0.31 -1.27
N VAL A 39 0.78 -0.60 -2.56
CA VAL A 39 0.86 -1.97 -3.09
C VAL A 39 2.27 -2.54 -2.98
N ARG A 40 3.31 -1.76 -3.32
CA ARG A 40 4.70 -2.22 -3.25
C ARG A 40 5.13 -2.56 -1.83
N LYS A 41 4.61 -1.85 -0.83
CA LYS A 41 4.88 -2.18 0.57
C LYS A 41 4.31 -3.54 0.97
N ALA A 42 3.12 -3.89 0.47
CA ALA A 42 2.53 -5.21 0.68
C ALA A 42 3.34 -6.31 -0.02
N ASP A 43 3.74 -6.05 -1.26
CA ASP A 43 4.58 -6.91 -2.10
C ASP A 43 5.94 -7.22 -1.45
N ASP A 44 6.61 -6.20 -0.89
CA ASP A 44 7.89 -6.35 -0.17
C ASP A 44 7.82 -7.38 0.98
N TYR A 45 6.66 -7.55 1.63
CA TYR A 45 6.49 -8.55 2.69
C TYR A 45 6.40 -9.98 2.14
N LEU A 46 5.84 -10.16 0.95
CA LEU A 46 5.63 -11.46 0.31
C LEU A 46 6.83 -11.89 -0.54
N ASP A 47 7.53 -10.92 -1.15
CA ASP A 47 8.76 -11.11 -1.92
C ASP A 47 9.98 -11.48 -1.06
N ALA A 48 9.92 -11.24 0.25
CA ALA A 48 11.00 -11.58 1.16
C ALA A 48 11.24 -13.10 1.23
N VAL A 49 12.49 -13.52 1.41
CA VAL A 49 12.85 -14.93 1.64
C VAL A 49 13.65 -15.03 2.95
N PRO A 50 13.10 -15.68 4.00
CA PRO A 50 11.74 -16.20 4.10
C PRO A 50 10.70 -15.07 4.05
N ASN A 51 9.48 -15.39 3.63
CA ASN A 51 8.40 -14.40 3.54
C ASN A 51 8.02 -13.86 4.93
N ASN A 52 7.51 -12.64 4.97
CA ASN A 52 7.08 -11.98 6.19
C ASN A 52 5.55 -11.87 6.25
N THR A 53 4.91 -13.03 6.35
CA THR A 53 3.45 -13.17 6.40
C THR A 53 2.82 -12.41 7.58
N SER A 54 3.48 -12.42 8.76
CA SER A 54 3.00 -11.68 9.93
C SER A 54 3.06 -10.16 9.70
N GLY A 55 4.12 -9.66 9.07
CA GLY A 55 4.26 -8.27 8.65
C GLY A 55 3.16 -7.84 7.67
N PHE A 56 2.85 -8.68 6.69
CA PHE A 56 1.75 -8.45 5.75
C PHE A 56 0.39 -8.35 6.45
N TYR A 57 0.06 -9.28 7.35
CA TYR A 57 -1.23 -9.24 8.06
C TYR A 57 -1.33 -8.04 9.01
N ASN A 58 -0.24 -7.67 9.68
CA ASN A 58 -0.22 -6.44 10.48
C ASN A 58 -0.47 -5.19 9.61
N TYR A 59 0.15 -5.12 8.44
CA TYR A 59 -0.08 -4.04 7.48
C TYR A 59 -1.54 -3.96 7.00
N LYS A 60 -2.13 -5.11 6.64
CA LYS A 60 -3.55 -5.22 6.28
C LYS A 60 -4.47 -4.75 7.41
N ASN A 61 -4.22 -5.22 8.64
CA ASN A 61 -5.06 -4.90 9.79
C ASN A 61 -4.97 -3.40 10.15
N LEU A 62 -3.80 -2.79 10.04
CA LEU A 62 -3.63 -1.34 10.20
C LEU A 62 -4.45 -0.56 9.17
N TYR A 63 -4.39 -0.97 7.89
CA TYR A 63 -5.18 -0.34 6.84
C TYR A 63 -6.69 -0.45 7.12
N LEU A 64 -7.18 -1.64 7.48
CA LEU A 64 -8.59 -1.86 7.82
C LEU A 64 -9.04 -1.04 9.03
N LYS A 65 -8.22 -0.95 10.09
CA LYS A 65 -8.50 -0.10 11.27
C LYS A 65 -8.58 1.37 10.89
N MET A 66 -7.67 1.86 10.06
CA MET A 66 -7.68 3.24 9.57
C MET A 66 -8.89 3.50 8.66
N LEU A 67 -9.28 2.54 7.83
CA LEU A 67 -10.48 2.64 7.00
C LEU A 67 -11.72 2.71 7.88
N GLN A 68 -11.86 1.82 8.87
CA GLN A 68 -12.95 1.86 9.85
C GLN A 68 -12.97 3.14 10.67
N SER A 69 -11.80 3.71 11.01
CA SER A 69 -11.72 4.98 11.75
C SER A 69 -12.06 6.20 10.89
N LYS A 70 -11.77 6.16 9.58
CA LYS A 70 -12.25 7.15 8.61
C LYS A 70 -13.73 7.00 8.29
N THR A 71 -14.22 5.77 8.28
CA THR A 71 -15.63 5.41 8.14
C THR A 71 -16.37 5.54 9.48
N GLY A 72 -15.69 5.81 10.59
CA GLY A 72 -16.31 6.05 11.91
C GLY A 72 -17.13 7.34 11.96
N ASP A 73 -16.94 8.24 11.00
CA ASP A 73 -17.84 9.37 10.70
C ASP A 73 -19.02 8.98 9.77
N LEU A 74 -19.13 7.70 9.39
CA LEU A 74 -20.16 7.07 8.55
C LEU A 74 -20.47 5.65 9.07
N GLU A 75 -21.11 5.61 10.24
CA GLU A 75 -21.71 4.48 10.96
C GLU A 75 -21.56 3.00 10.47
N SER A 76 -21.18 2.19 11.45
CA SER A 76 -21.67 0.83 11.79
C SER A 76 -21.12 -0.43 11.07
N ASP A 77 -20.72 -1.35 11.94
CA ASP A 77 -20.72 -2.82 11.85
C ASP A 77 -20.06 -3.49 10.63
N THR A 78 -18.84 -3.98 10.85
CA THR A 78 -18.53 -5.37 10.49
C THR A 78 -17.67 -6.01 11.59
N LYS A 79 -18.29 -6.94 12.34
CA LYS A 79 -17.59 -7.90 13.19
C LYS A 79 -16.44 -8.53 12.42
N THR A 80 -15.22 -8.33 12.91
CA THR A 80 -14.07 -9.14 12.49
C THR A 80 -14.05 -10.35 13.42
N ASP A 81 -14.53 -11.50 12.94
CA ASP A 81 -14.41 -12.77 13.66
C ASP A 81 -12.92 -13.13 13.79
N GLU A 82 -12.45 -13.25 15.03
CA GLU A 82 -11.05 -13.43 15.41
C GLU A 82 -10.54 -14.89 15.29
N ASN A 83 -11.19 -15.77 14.53
CA ASN A 83 -10.93 -17.21 14.55
C ASN A 83 -10.38 -17.82 13.23
N LEU A 84 -9.47 -17.15 12.52
CA LEU A 84 -8.96 -17.70 11.24
C LEU A 84 -7.43 -17.74 11.08
N PHE A 85 -6.65 -17.57 12.15
CA PHE A 85 -5.18 -17.52 12.02
C PHE A 85 -4.39 -18.48 12.92
N TYR A 86 -5.03 -19.51 13.48
CA TYR A 86 -4.34 -20.65 14.06
C TYR A 86 -4.89 -21.96 13.49
N ASP A 87 -4.12 -22.55 12.57
CA ASP A 87 -3.72 -23.96 12.54
C ASP A 87 -2.40 -24.08 11.75
#